data_AF-A0A3P3ZH94-F1
#
_entry.id   AF-A0A3P3ZH94-F1
#
_cell.length_a   1.000
_cell.length_b   1.000
_cell.length_c   1.000
_cell.angle_alpha   90.00
_cell.angle_beta   90.00
_cell.angle_gamma   90.00
#
_symmetry.space_group_name_H-M   'P 1'
#
loop_
_entity.id
_entity.type
_entity.pdbx_description
1 polymer ?
#
loop_
_entity_poly.entity_id
_entity_poly.type
_entity_poly.pdbx_seq_one_letter_code
_entity_poly.pdbx_strand_id
1 'polypeptide(L)'
;MSITSRFMGGVRHLLKGGSMKYLAAGEPYCPFGEEFGLTILPEYILEDDATNLRKGYVDVYTRASDRIILNDGRFQLPPLPPGSFTPLLERLEQDNVVPKNWLNNQTANLYEPGDFIRAHIDNLFVYDDIFAVCSLGSNCLLRFVHVQNGEELDVMVPDRSVYIMSGPARYVYFHMVLPVEAQRFSLVFRRSIMESDGGFRPVTTPLKEVMPYRATQILNALYSKQVGGVRVTVDDDFLESADIGAFDTSRWVKRLHPLRDWSLLRQLDEDEARVEEMREKRFIDVDFSWRYRELRSYYKAMEESLVSPHAAHVATQA
;
A
#
# COMPACT_ATOMS: atom_id res chain seq x y z
N MET A 1 -13.96 14.66 23.13
CA MET A 1 -12.92 15.63 23.51
C MET A 1 -13.51 17.05 23.47
N SER A 2 -13.07 17.96 24.34
CA SER A 2 -13.59 19.34 24.39
C SER A 2 -13.13 20.15 23.17
N ILE A 3 -13.98 21.05 22.64
CA ILE A 3 -13.67 21.99 21.54
C ILE A 3 -12.32 22.73 21.76
N THR A 4 -11.96 22.97 23.03
CA THR A 4 -10.70 23.61 23.44
C THR A 4 -9.45 22.79 23.11
N SER A 5 -9.50 21.45 23.11
CA SER A 5 -8.33 20.60 22.84
C SER A 5 -7.99 20.55 21.35
N ARG A 6 -9.01 20.53 20.47
CA ARG A 6 -8.82 20.58 19.01
C ARG A 6 -8.30 21.95 18.55
N PHE A 7 -8.76 23.04 19.18
CA PHE A 7 -8.26 24.39 18.88
C PHE A 7 -6.79 24.56 19.26
N MET A 8 -6.37 24.15 20.46
CA MET A 8 -4.95 24.21 20.87
C MET A 8 -4.07 23.28 20.04
N GLY A 9 -4.56 22.08 19.69
CA GLY A 9 -3.88 21.16 18.78
C GLY A 9 -3.69 21.77 17.39
N GLY A 10 -4.72 22.43 16.87
CA GLY A 10 -4.69 23.09 15.57
C GLY A 10 -3.73 24.29 15.52
N VAL A 11 -3.73 25.16 16.53
CA VAL A 11 -2.76 26.26 16.61
C VAL A 11 -1.33 25.73 16.67
N ARG A 12 -1.09 24.67 17.45
CA ARG A 12 0.23 24.02 17.50
C ARG A 12 0.64 23.41 16.17
N HIS A 13 -0.30 22.80 15.43
CA HIS A 13 -0.07 22.25 14.08
C HIS A 13 0.40 23.34 13.12
N LEU A 14 -0.33 24.46 13.07
CA LEU A 14 0.02 25.60 12.22
C LEU A 14 1.35 26.24 12.59
N LEU A 15 1.63 26.41 13.88
CA LEU A 15 2.92 26.94 14.36
C LEU A 15 4.11 26.05 13.96
N LYS A 16 3.88 24.74 13.75
CA LYS A 16 4.87 23.80 13.23
C LYS A 16 4.95 23.78 11.69
N GLY A 17 4.22 24.66 11.01
CA GLY A 17 4.18 24.75 9.56
C GLY A 17 3.15 23.83 8.89
N GLY A 18 2.26 23.21 9.66
CA GLY A 18 1.16 22.40 9.14
C GLY A 18 0.16 23.20 8.31
N SER A 19 -0.60 22.51 7.47
CA SER A 19 -1.56 23.12 6.56
C SER A 19 -2.84 23.55 7.29
N MET A 20 -3.45 24.65 6.84
CA MET A 20 -4.78 25.06 7.31
C MET A 20 -5.86 24.03 6.96
N LYS A 21 -5.70 23.35 5.81
CA LYS A 21 -6.64 22.33 5.33
C LYS A 21 -6.72 21.14 6.27
N TYR A 22 -5.63 20.79 6.95
CA TYR A 22 -5.61 19.74 7.97
C TYR A 22 -6.63 19.99 9.08
N LEU A 23 -6.82 21.25 9.47
CA LEU A 23 -7.75 21.62 10.54
C LEU A 23 -9.21 21.48 10.11
N ALA A 24 -9.48 21.52 8.81
CA ALA A 24 -10.79 21.29 8.23
C ALA A 24 -11.09 19.80 8.01
N ALA A 25 -10.09 18.93 8.06
CA ALA A 25 -10.28 17.49 8.00
C ALA A 25 -10.91 16.96 9.30
N GLY A 26 -11.52 15.78 9.22
CA GLY A 26 -11.97 15.04 10.39
C GLY A 26 -10.78 14.55 11.23
N GLU A 27 -11.05 14.18 12.48
CA GLU A 27 -10.00 13.72 13.38
C GLU A 27 -9.44 12.37 12.91
N PRO A 28 -8.12 12.24 12.73
CA PRO A 28 -7.51 10.95 12.42
C PRO A 28 -7.79 9.93 13.53
N TYR A 29 -7.99 8.68 13.15
CA TYR A 29 -8.20 7.59 14.09
C TYR A 29 -7.57 6.28 13.60
N CYS A 30 -7.21 5.43 14.57
CA CYS A 30 -6.65 4.11 14.32
C CYS A 30 -7.71 3.06 14.70
N PRO A 31 -8.46 2.48 13.75
CA PRO A 31 -9.64 1.64 14.03
C PRO A 31 -9.30 0.39 14.84
N PHE A 32 -8.05 -0.08 14.77
CA PHE A 32 -7.58 -1.31 15.41
C PHE A 32 -6.38 -1.07 16.35
N GLY A 33 -6.21 0.15 16.85
CA GLY A 33 -5.04 0.54 17.64
C GLY A 33 -3.88 1.08 16.78
N GLU A 34 -2.97 1.82 17.40
CA GLU A 34 -1.81 2.42 16.71
C GLU A 34 -0.80 1.36 16.26
N GLU A 35 -0.65 0.30 17.04
CA GLU A 35 0.23 -0.84 16.80
C GLU A 35 -0.15 -1.64 15.57
N PHE A 36 -1.43 -1.62 15.16
CA PHE A 36 -1.88 -2.29 13.95
C PHE A 36 -1.28 -1.64 12.70
N GLY A 37 -1.00 -0.33 12.74
CA GLY A 37 -0.43 0.41 11.61
C GLY A 37 -1.45 0.79 10.53
N LEU A 38 -2.70 1.05 10.92
CA LEU A 38 -3.72 1.65 10.05
C LEU A 38 -4.24 2.94 10.67
N THR A 39 -4.09 4.05 9.97
CA THR A 39 -4.63 5.36 10.36
C THR A 39 -5.55 5.87 9.28
N ILE A 40 -6.77 6.26 9.61
CA ILE A 40 -7.73 6.86 8.67
C ILE A 40 -7.85 8.35 8.99
N LEU A 41 -7.68 9.18 7.96
CA LEU A 41 -7.86 10.63 7.99
C LEU A 41 -9.14 10.97 7.20
N PRO A 42 -10.31 11.01 7.86
CA PRO A 42 -11.58 11.32 7.19
C PRO A 42 -11.61 12.79 6.72
N GLU A 43 -12.30 13.04 5.61
CA GLU A 43 -12.47 14.39 5.03
C GLU A 43 -11.15 15.13 4.73
N TYR A 44 -10.03 14.40 4.65
CA TYR A 44 -8.73 14.98 4.38
C TYR A 44 -8.65 15.54 2.97
N ILE A 45 -9.33 14.92 2.00
CA ILE A 45 -9.36 15.35 0.61
C ILE A 45 -10.43 16.44 0.47
N LEU A 46 -9.97 17.67 0.25
CA LEU A 46 -10.88 18.81 0.09
C LEU A 46 -11.32 18.95 -1.37
N GLU A 47 -12.26 19.87 -1.60
CA GLU A 47 -12.96 20.00 -2.89
C GLU A 47 -12.00 20.33 -4.06
N ASP A 48 -10.99 21.15 -3.80
CA ASP A 48 -9.99 21.52 -4.78
C ASP A 48 -9.01 20.36 -5.07
N ASP A 49 -8.64 19.58 -4.05
CA ASP A 49 -7.86 18.35 -4.23
C ASP A 49 -8.64 17.33 -5.07
N ALA A 50 -9.91 17.09 -4.72
CA ALA A 50 -10.81 16.20 -5.47
C ALA A 50 -10.99 16.66 -6.93
N THR A 51 -11.13 17.96 -7.15
CA THR A 51 -11.23 18.55 -8.48
C THR A 51 -9.96 18.32 -9.32
N ASN A 52 -8.77 18.49 -8.73
CA ASN A 52 -7.50 18.28 -9.42
C ASN A 52 -7.26 16.80 -9.76
N LEU A 53 -7.57 15.91 -8.81
CA LEU A 53 -7.51 14.46 -9.03
C LEU A 53 -8.46 14.02 -10.14
N ARG A 54 -9.70 14.54 -10.13
CA ARG A 54 -10.70 14.28 -11.17
C ARG A 54 -10.25 14.75 -12.54
N LYS A 55 -9.59 15.92 -12.65
CA LYS A 55 -9.03 16.39 -13.92
C LYS A 55 -7.96 15.43 -14.45
N GLY A 56 -7.02 15.00 -13.60
CA GLY A 56 -6.00 14.03 -13.99
C GLY A 56 -6.61 12.70 -14.47
N TYR A 57 -7.63 12.21 -13.76
CA TYR A 57 -8.41 11.06 -14.18
C TYR A 57 -9.07 11.25 -15.55
N VAL A 58 -9.79 12.35 -15.76
CA VAL A 58 -10.46 12.66 -17.04
C VAL A 58 -9.45 12.81 -18.18
N ASP A 59 -8.30 13.40 -17.93
CA ASP A 59 -7.22 13.54 -18.93
C ASP A 59 -6.73 12.16 -19.41
N VAL A 60 -6.50 11.23 -18.49
CA VAL A 60 -6.11 9.85 -18.84
C VAL A 60 -7.24 9.12 -19.57
N TYR A 61 -8.48 9.28 -19.12
CA TYR A 61 -9.65 8.66 -19.74
C TYR A 61 -9.84 9.14 -21.19
N THR A 62 -9.83 10.45 -21.42
CA THR A 62 -10.11 11.07 -22.73
C THR A 62 -9.01 10.85 -23.76
N ARG A 63 -7.78 10.57 -23.33
CA ARG A 63 -6.65 10.26 -24.21
C ARG A 63 -6.67 8.82 -24.76
N ALA A 64 -7.71 8.03 -24.47
CA ALA A 64 -7.79 6.61 -24.84
C ALA A 64 -6.51 5.83 -24.44
N SER A 65 -5.90 6.21 -23.32
CA SER A 65 -4.69 5.56 -22.82
C SER A 65 -4.99 4.11 -22.42
N ASP A 66 -4.01 3.22 -22.56
CA ASP A 66 -4.17 1.78 -22.34
C ASP A 66 -4.79 1.49 -20.96
N ARG A 67 -5.95 0.84 -20.95
CA ARG A 67 -6.64 0.43 -19.72
C ARG A 67 -6.35 -1.03 -19.47
N ILE A 68 -5.83 -1.35 -18.29
CA ILE A 68 -5.62 -2.74 -17.90
C ILE A 68 -6.83 -3.17 -17.08
N ILE A 69 -7.66 -4.03 -17.68
CA ILE A 69 -8.67 -4.78 -16.93
C ILE A 69 -7.94 -5.94 -16.26
N LEU A 70 -7.96 -5.97 -14.94
CA LEU A 70 -7.32 -7.04 -14.17
C LEU A 70 -8.27 -8.23 -14.01
N ASN A 71 -7.73 -9.38 -13.61
CA ASN A 71 -8.48 -10.64 -13.44
C ASN A 71 -9.57 -10.56 -12.35
N ASP A 72 -9.59 -9.52 -11.53
CA ASP A 72 -10.62 -9.18 -10.55
C ASP A 72 -11.62 -8.12 -11.06
N GLY A 73 -11.62 -7.83 -12.37
CA GLY A 73 -12.59 -6.94 -13.03
C GLY A 73 -12.27 -5.45 -12.91
N ARG A 74 -11.43 -5.05 -11.94
CA ARG A 74 -11.08 -3.65 -11.72
C ARG A 74 -10.32 -3.03 -12.89
N PHE A 75 -10.59 -1.76 -13.13
CA PHE A 75 -9.85 -0.95 -14.10
C PHE A 75 -8.65 -0.30 -13.42
N GLN A 76 -7.46 -0.85 -13.66
CA GLN A 76 -6.23 -0.15 -13.34
C GLN A 76 -6.00 0.94 -14.40
N LEU A 77 -5.99 2.19 -13.94
CA LEU A 77 -5.76 3.34 -14.79
C LEU A 77 -4.25 3.49 -15.06
N PRO A 78 -3.86 4.03 -16.22
CA PRO A 78 -2.54 4.60 -16.41
C PRO A 78 -2.16 5.57 -15.30
N PRO A 79 -0.86 5.81 -15.06
CA PRO A 79 -0.41 6.83 -14.12
C PRO A 79 -1.09 8.17 -14.40
N LEU A 80 -1.66 8.78 -13.36
CA LEU A 80 -2.21 10.12 -13.49
C LEU A 80 -1.09 11.15 -13.71
N PRO A 81 -1.35 12.29 -14.36
CA PRO A 81 -0.37 13.35 -14.48
C PRO A 81 0.09 13.85 -13.10
N PRO A 82 1.40 14.01 -12.82
CA PRO A 82 1.88 14.44 -11.50
C PRO A 82 1.21 15.69 -10.95
N GLY A 83 0.98 16.70 -11.79
CA GLY A 83 0.31 17.93 -11.39
C GLY A 83 -1.12 17.75 -10.82
N SER A 84 -1.77 16.60 -11.06
CA SER A 84 -3.09 16.30 -10.52
C SER A 84 -3.09 15.94 -9.02
N PHE A 85 -1.97 15.44 -8.49
CA PHE A 85 -1.87 14.97 -7.11
C PHE A 85 -0.70 15.54 -6.32
N THR A 86 0.32 16.14 -6.95
CA THR A 86 1.49 16.68 -6.25
C THR A 86 1.13 17.63 -5.10
N PRO A 87 0.15 18.56 -5.23
CA PRO A 87 -0.25 19.40 -4.11
C PRO A 87 -0.80 18.62 -2.91
N LEU A 88 -1.51 17.51 -3.16
CA LEU A 88 -2.01 16.65 -2.09
C LEU A 88 -0.88 15.93 -1.37
N LEU A 89 0.14 15.46 -2.10
CA LEU A 89 1.33 14.84 -1.52
C LEU A 89 2.14 15.82 -0.67
N GLU A 90 2.41 17.01 -1.21
CA GLU A 90 3.12 18.07 -0.48
C GLU A 90 2.39 18.42 0.81
N ARG A 91 1.05 18.39 0.78
CA ARG A 91 0.24 18.57 1.98
C ARG A 91 0.35 17.40 2.96
N LEU A 92 0.29 16.15 2.51
CA LEU A 92 0.52 14.98 3.37
C LEU A 92 1.89 15.05 4.07
N GLU A 93 2.91 15.55 3.39
CA GLU A 93 4.25 15.76 3.95
C GLU A 93 4.31 16.96 4.91
N GLN A 94 3.70 18.08 4.52
CA GLN A 94 3.60 19.29 5.36
C GLN A 94 2.88 19.00 6.67
N ASP A 95 1.83 18.19 6.62
CA ASP A 95 1.03 17.79 7.77
C ASP A 95 1.68 16.67 8.59
N ASN A 96 2.86 16.19 8.19
CA ASN A 96 3.56 15.05 8.80
C ASN A 96 2.72 13.77 8.86
N VAL A 97 1.78 13.60 7.91
CA VAL A 97 1.02 12.37 7.73
C VAL A 97 1.92 11.28 7.15
N VAL A 98 2.83 11.67 6.27
CA VAL A 98 3.89 10.81 5.73
C VAL A 98 5.24 11.53 5.80
N PRO A 99 6.37 10.80 5.85
CA PRO A 99 7.68 11.43 5.83
C PRO A 99 7.92 12.18 4.52
N LYS A 100 8.63 13.31 4.62
CA LYS A 100 9.01 14.12 3.46
C LYS A 100 9.82 13.30 2.46
N ASN A 101 9.46 13.40 1.19
CA ASN A 101 10.07 12.70 0.05
C ASN A 101 10.03 11.18 0.13
N TRP A 102 9.10 10.62 0.91
CA TRP A 102 8.95 9.18 1.02
C TRP A 102 8.28 8.57 -0.21
N LEU A 103 7.13 9.11 -0.61
CA LEU A 103 6.29 8.58 -1.68
C LEU A 103 6.90 8.94 -3.03
N ASN A 104 7.16 7.94 -3.88
CA ASN A 104 7.78 8.13 -5.19
C ASN A 104 7.14 7.31 -6.33
N ASN A 105 6.02 6.64 -6.06
CA ASN A 105 5.27 5.82 -7.00
C ASN A 105 3.76 5.97 -6.76
N GLN A 106 2.97 5.81 -7.83
CA GLN A 106 1.50 5.82 -7.75
C GLN A 106 0.87 4.61 -8.44
N THR A 107 -0.36 4.28 -8.04
CA THR A 107 -1.29 3.47 -8.83
C THR A 107 -2.69 4.02 -8.65
N ALA A 108 -3.42 4.17 -9.75
CA ALA A 108 -4.79 4.66 -9.76
C ALA A 108 -5.74 3.54 -10.16
N ASN A 109 -6.83 3.38 -9.42
CA ASN A 109 -7.85 2.36 -9.69
C ASN A 109 -9.23 3.00 -9.72
N LEU A 110 -10.05 2.54 -10.66
CA LEU A 110 -11.48 2.84 -10.73
C LEU A 110 -12.27 1.56 -10.47
N TYR A 111 -13.25 1.67 -9.58
CA TYR A 111 -14.19 0.62 -9.22
C TYR A 111 -15.58 1.06 -9.63
N GLU A 112 -16.27 0.25 -10.43
CA GLU A 112 -17.71 0.34 -10.64
C GLU A 112 -18.46 -0.45 -9.54
N PRO A 113 -19.77 -0.21 -9.33
CA PRO A 113 -20.55 -0.96 -8.37
C PRO A 113 -20.40 -2.48 -8.55
N GLY A 114 -20.02 -3.18 -7.47
CA GLY A 114 -19.72 -4.61 -7.47
C GLY A 114 -18.24 -4.97 -7.67
N ASP A 115 -17.41 -4.04 -8.17
CA ASP A 115 -15.96 -4.26 -8.28
C ASP A 115 -15.31 -4.36 -6.89
N PHE A 116 -14.23 -5.13 -6.83
CA PHE A 116 -13.50 -5.43 -5.61
C PHE A 116 -12.00 -5.53 -5.88
N ILE A 117 -11.20 -5.65 -4.82
CA ILE A 117 -9.82 -6.13 -4.92
C ILE A 117 -9.72 -7.41 -4.11
N ARG A 118 -9.15 -8.47 -4.66
CA ARG A 118 -8.92 -9.72 -3.92
C ARG A 118 -7.92 -9.53 -2.77
N ALA A 119 -7.98 -10.43 -1.79
CA ALA A 119 -7.01 -10.50 -0.70
C ALA A 119 -5.58 -10.57 -1.25
N HIS A 120 -4.73 -9.62 -0.87
CA HIS A 120 -3.32 -9.63 -1.25
C HIS A 120 -2.47 -8.89 -0.22
N ILE A 121 -1.16 -9.11 -0.33
CA ILE A 121 -0.14 -8.29 0.32
C ILE A 121 0.68 -7.67 -0.80
N ASP A 122 0.86 -6.36 -0.75
CA ASP A 122 1.69 -5.64 -1.71
C ASP A 122 3.14 -6.14 -1.67
N ASN A 123 3.77 -6.15 -2.84
CA ASN A 123 5.09 -6.73 -3.05
C ASN A 123 6.09 -6.29 -1.94
N LEU A 124 6.55 -7.28 -1.18
CA LEU A 124 7.42 -7.15 -0.01
C LEU A 124 8.85 -6.75 -0.40
N PHE A 125 9.23 -6.95 -1.66
CA PHE A 125 10.58 -6.66 -2.11
C PHE A 125 10.69 -5.28 -2.76
N VAL A 126 9.70 -4.91 -3.58
CA VAL A 126 9.72 -3.70 -4.42
C VAL A 126 9.28 -2.44 -3.65
N TYR A 127 8.30 -2.58 -2.75
CA TYR A 127 7.71 -1.45 -2.04
C TYR A 127 8.07 -1.45 -0.55
N ASP A 128 8.23 -0.27 0.04
CA ASP A 128 8.55 -0.13 1.47
C ASP A 128 7.33 -0.15 2.37
N ASP A 129 7.46 0.37 3.58
CA ASP A 129 6.50 0.24 4.67
C ASP A 129 5.23 1.09 4.48
N ILE A 130 5.39 2.39 4.23
CA ILE A 130 4.28 3.34 4.30
C ILE A 130 3.55 3.46 2.97
N PHE A 131 2.24 3.20 3.02
CA PHE A 131 1.30 3.33 1.92
C PHE A 131 0.30 4.43 2.28
N ALA A 132 0.12 5.42 1.40
CA ALA A 132 -0.92 6.43 1.55
C ALA A 132 -1.96 6.27 0.46
N VAL A 133 -3.20 5.98 0.84
CA VAL A 133 -4.26 5.67 -0.11
C VAL A 133 -5.40 6.66 0.00
N CYS A 134 -5.68 7.35 -1.10
CA CYS A 134 -6.80 8.27 -1.23
C CYS A 134 -8.06 7.49 -1.62
N SER A 135 -9.19 7.80 -0.98
CA SER A 135 -10.51 7.26 -1.30
C SER A 135 -11.44 8.39 -1.74
N LEU A 136 -12.03 8.27 -2.94
CA LEU A 136 -12.91 9.27 -3.54
C LEU A 136 -14.10 8.64 -4.26
N GLY A 137 -15.23 9.34 -4.29
CA GLY A 137 -16.44 8.97 -5.02
C GLY A 137 -17.43 8.16 -4.19
N SER A 138 -16.95 7.25 -3.35
CA SER A 138 -17.79 6.50 -2.40
C SER A 138 -16.97 5.98 -1.22
N ASN A 139 -17.69 5.61 -0.16
CA ASN A 139 -17.13 4.79 0.91
C ASN A 139 -16.71 3.41 0.36
N CYS A 140 -15.79 2.74 1.05
CA CYS A 140 -15.53 1.31 0.82
C CYS A 140 -15.30 0.56 2.12
N LEU A 141 -15.59 -0.73 2.12
CA LEU A 141 -15.28 -1.62 3.23
C LEU A 141 -13.95 -2.33 2.93
N LEU A 142 -12.94 -2.02 3.75
CA LEU A 142 -11.68 -2.75 3.74
C LEU A 142 -11.80 -3.95 4.68
N ARG A 143 -11.27 -5.09 4.24
CA ARG A 143 -11.09 -6.27 5.09
C ARG A 143 -9.61 -6.60 5.18
N PHE A 144 -9.15 -6.81 6.40
CA PHE A 144 -7.83 -7.31 6.73
C PHE A 144 -7.95 -8.75 7.22
N VAL A 145 -7.12 -9.65 6.72
CA VAL A 145 -7.07 -11.05 7.14
C VAL A 145 -5.65 -11.42 7.54
N HIS A 146 -5.44 -11.74 8.81
CA HIS A 146 -4.12 -12.07 9.32
C HIS A 146 -3.58 -13.33 8.63
N VAL A 147 -2.34 -13.27 8.14
CA VAL A 147 -1.73 -14.30 7.29
C VAL A 147 -1.64 -15.69 7.94
N GLN A 148 -1.36 -15.76 9.24
CA GLN A 148 -1.21 -17.03 9.96
C GLN A 148 -2.50 -17.57 10.60
N ASN A 149 -3.25 -16.73 11.32
CA ASN A 149 -4.39 -17.18 12.14
C ASN A 149 -5.77 -16.96 11.47
N GLY A 150 -5.84 -16.16 10.40
CA GLY A 150 -7.08 -15.87 9.67
C GLY A 150 -8.07 -15.00 10.44
N GLU A 151 -7.64 -14.24 11.44
CA GLU A 151 -8.42 -13.16 12.05
C GLU A 151 -8.87 -12.17 10.97
N GLU A 152 -10.16 -11.83 10.96
CA GLU A 152 -10.72 -10.83 10.04
C GLU A 152 -11.07 -9.55 10.78
N LEU A 153 -10.66 -8.43 10.20
CA LEU A 153 -10.94 -7.10 10.70
C LEU A 153 -11.47 -6.25 9.55
N ASP A 154 -12.72 -5.81 9.69
CA ASP A 154 -13.39 -4.99 8.69
C ASP A 154 -13.46 -3.53 9.15
N VAL A 155 -13.18 -2.58 8.25
CA VAL A 155 -13.29 -1.15 8.52
C VAL A 155 -13.84 -0.38 7.33
N MET A 156 -14.78 0.52 7.62
CA MET A 156 -15.29 1.45 6.64
C MET A 156 -14.28 2.57 6.41
N VAL A 157 -13.82 2.72 5.17
CA VAL A 157 -13.04 3.89 4.72
C VAL A 157 -14.02 4.87 4.08
N PRO A 158 -14.20 6.07 4.67
CA PRO A 158 -15.14 7.03 4.15
C PRO A 158 -14.67 7.64 2.83
N ASP A 159 -15.60 8.16 2.05
CA ASP A 159 -15.30 9.03 0.92
C ASP A 159 -14.47 10.25 1.40
N ARG A 160 -13.67 10.81 0.48
CA ARG A 160 -12.79 11.96 0.71
C ARG A 160 -11.77 11.77 1.83
N SER A 161 -11.42 10.52 2.15
CA SER A 161 -10.41 10.20 3.17
C SER A 161 -9.06 9.86 2.56
N VAL A 162 -8.03 9.95 3.38
CA VAL A 162 -6.76 9.26 3.16
C VAL A 162 -6.58 8.23 4.26
N TYR A 163 -6.22 7.00 3.93
CA TYR A 163 -5.74 6.04 4.94
C TYR A 163 -4.27 5.75 4.75
N ILE A 164 -3.55 5.64 5.86
CA ILE A 164 -2.14 5.27 5.93
C ILE A 164 -2.05 3.86 6.44
N MET A 165 -1.37 3.00 5.69
CA MET A 165 -1.08 1.63 6.06
C MET A 165 0.44 1.47 6.19
N SER A 166 0.87 0.92 7.32
CA SER A 166 2.27 0.64 7.64
C SER A 166 2.33 -0.51 8.65
N GLY A 167 3.53 -0.96 8.99
CA GLY A 167 3.76 -1.96 10.01
C GLY A 167 2.93 -3.22 9.81
N PRO A 168 2.32 -3.78 10.87
CA PRO A 168 1.58 -5.03 10.78
C PRO A 168 0.50 -5.03 9.69
N ALA A 169 -0.30 -3.97 9.54
CA ALA A 169 -1.33 -3.88 8.52
C ALA A 169 -0.80 -4.07 7.09
N ARG A 170 0.44 -3.61 6.81
CA ARG A 170 1.09 -3.73 5.50
C ARG A 170 1.82 -5.06 5.29
N TYR A 171 2.29 -5.68 6.37
CA TYR A 171 3.22 -6.83 6.30
C TYR A 171 2.58 -8.18 6.65
N VAL A 172 1.63 -8.22 7.60
CA VAL A 172 1.12 -9.50 8.14
C VAL A 172 -0.39 -9.68 7.98
N TYR A 173 -1.06 -8.76 7.28
CA TYR A 173 -2.45 -8.87 6.91
C TYR A 173 -2.61 -8.84 5.39
N PHE A 174 -3.32 -9.82 4.85
CA PHE A 174 -3.93 -9.66 3.54
C PHE A 174 -4.96 -8.55 3.63
N HIS A 175 -4.90 -7.59 2.73
CA HIS A 175 -5.92 -6.56 2.62
C HIS A 175 -6.73 -6.75 1.33
N MET A 176 -8.01 -6.39 1.40
CA MET A 176 -8.93 -6.43 0.28
C MET A 176 -9.92 -5.27 0.36
N VAL A 177 -10.43 -4.87 -0.80
CA VAL A 177 -11.60 -3.99 -0.90
C VAL A 177 -12.78 -4.90 -1.20
N LEU A 178 -13.77 -4.95 -0.31
CA LEU A 178 -15.01 -5.67 -0.58
C LEU A 178 -15.83 -4.95 -1.67
N PRO A 179 -16.79 -5.64 -2.33
CA PRO A 179 -17.56 -5.07 -3.43
C PRO A 179 -18.11 -3.68 -3.11
N VAL A 180 -17.78 -2.69 -3.93
CA VAL A 180 -18.20 -1.30 -3.70
C VAL A 180 -19.66 -1.09 -4.09
N GLU A 181 -20.39 -0.28 -3.34
CA GLU A 181 -21.81 0.00 -3.62
C GLU A 181 -22.02 1.08 -4.69
N ALA A 182 -21.03 1.95 -4.87
CA ALA A 182 -21.05 3.07 -5.81
C ALA A 182 -19.68 3.21 -6.47
N GLN A 183 -19.61 4.00 -7.54
CA GLN A 183 -18.35 4.25 -8.23
C GLN A 183 -17.32 4.86 -7.27
N ARG A 184 -16.16 4.21 -7.19
CA ARG A 184 -15.04 4.62 -6.33
C ARG A 184 -13.79 4.81 -7.14
N PHE A 185 -13.04 5.84 -6.79
CA PHE A 185 -11.69 6.07 -7.27
C PHE A 185 -10.71 5.94 -6.10
N SER A 186 -9.62 5.21 -6.29
CA SER A 186 -8.52 5.17 -5.34
C SER A 186 -7.20 5.54 -5.99
N LEU A 187 -6.40 6.33 -5.27
CA LEU A 187 -5.03 6.64 -5.65
C LEU A 187 -4.10 6.16 -4.53
N VAL A 188 -3.28 5.17 -4.85
CA VAL A 188 -2.33 4.54 -3.94
C VAL A 188 -0.97 5.15 -4.18
N PHE A 189 -0.38 5.74 -3.14
CA PHE A 189 0.99 6.23 -3.14
C PHE A 189 1.87 5.37 -2.25
N ARG A 190 3.10 5.11 -2.69
CA ARG A 190 4.08 4.29 -1.96
C ARG A 190 5.51 4.67 -2.35
N ARG A 191 6.49 4.15 -1.62
CA ARG A 191 7.91 4.16 -2.02
C ARG A 191 8.23 2.87 -2.79
N SER A 192 8.77 3.03 -3.99
CA SER A 192 9.31 2.02 -4.88
C SER A 192 10.82 2.18 -4.97
N ILE A 193 11.53 1.06 -5.05
CA ILE A 193 12.99 1.04 -5.26
C ILE A 193 13.42 1.25 -6.71
N MET A 194 12.48 1.37 -7.65
CA MET A 194 12.72 1.53 -9.09
C MET A 194 11.76 2.57 -9.71
N GLU A 195 12.26 3.31 -10.70
CA GLU A 195 11.47 4.21 -11.53
C GLU A 195 10.85 3.44 -12.70
N SER A 196 9.55 3.16 -12.64
CA SER A 196 8.78 2.75 -13.82
C SER A 196 8.25 4.00 -14.53
N ASP A 197 7.99 3.88 -15.84
CA ASP A 197 7.08 4.75 -16.62
C ASP A 197 7.17 6.29 -16.42
N GLY A 198 8.38 6.82 -16.19
CA GLY A 198 8.65 8.26 -16.28
C GLY A 198 8.58 9.03 -14.96
N GLY A 199 8.52 8.32 -13.83
CA GLY A 199 8.94 8.86 -12.53
C GLY A 199 7.90 9.76 -11.86
N PHE A 200 7.44 9.34 -10.69
CA PHE A 200 6.58 10.16 -9.85
C PHE A 200 7.41 11.09 -8.94
N ARG A 201 8.53 10.59 -8.40
CA ARG A 201 9.66 11.37 -7.88
C ARG A 201 10.95 10.57 -8.13
N PRO A 202 12.13 11.20 -8.15
CA PRO A 202 13.39 10.47 -8.32
C PRO A 202 13.59 9.41 -7.24
N VAL A 203 14.02 8.22 -7.63
CA VAL A 203 14.39 7.16 -6.69
C VAL A 203 15.72 7.50 -6.01
N THR A 204 15.80 7.29 -4.70
CA THR A 204 16.99 7.59 -3.87
C THR A 204 17.87 6.38 -3.59
N THR A 205 17.51 5.21 -4.12
CA THR A 205 18.24 3.96 -3.93
C THR A 205 19.43 3.86 -4.90
N PRO A 206 20.32 2.87 -4.74
CA PRO A 206 21.37 2.57 -5.72
C PRO A 206 20.86 2.29 -7.15
N LEU A 207 19.56 2.10 -7.34
CA LEU A 207 18.93 1.86 -8.65
C LEU A 207 18.46 3.14 -9.37
N LYS A 208 18.77 4.33 -8.85
CA LYS A 208 18.33 5.61 -9.45
C LYS A 208 18.78 5.82 -10.91
N GLU A 209 19.86 5.16 -11.33
CA GLU A 209 20.41 5.29 -12.69
C GLU A 209 19.76 4.29 -13.69
N VAL A 210 18.84 3.46 -13.22
CA VAL A 210 18.14 2.48 -14.05
C VAL A 210 17.08 3.18 -14.88
N MET A 211 17.26 3.20 -16.21
CA MET A 211 16.29 3.76 -17.14
C MET A 211 14.91 3.07 -17.05
N PRO A 212 13.79 3.77 -17.28
CA PRO A 212 12.42 3.24 -17.07
C PRO A 212 12.10 1.93 -17.79
N TYR A 213 12.58 1.76 -19.02
CA TYR A 213 12.36 0.51 -19.77
C TYR A 213 13.05 -0.68 -19.09
N ARG A 214 14.30 -0.50 -18.64
CA ARG A 214 15.04 -1.54 -17.91
C ARG A 214 14.39 -1.81 -16.56
N ALA A 215 13.97 -0.77 -15.84
CA ALA A 215 13.25 -0.93 -14.58
C ALA A 215 11.98 -1.77 -14.76
N THR A 216 11.21 -1.51 -15.82
CA THR A 216 10.02 -2.29 -16.17
C THR A 216 10.37 -3.77 -16.44
N GLN A 217 11.43 -4.03 -17.21
CA GLN A 217 11.90 -5.40 -17.46
C GLN A 217 12.32 -6.11 -16.18
N ILE A 218 13.07 -5.43 -15.30
CA ILE A 218 13.50 -5.98 -14.01
C ILE A 218 12.29 -6.28 -13.13
N LEU A 219 11.36 -5.34 -12.99
CA LEU A 219 10.12 -5.55 -12.24
C LEU A 219 9.36 -6.75 -12.78
N ASN A 220 9.14 -6.85 -14.09
CA ASN A 220 8.47 -7.99 -14.71
C ASN A 220 9.17 -9.31 -14.40
N ALA A 221 10.51 -9.34 -14.43
CA ALA A 221 11.27 -10.53 -14.07
C ALA A 221 11.05 -10.91 -12.58
N LEU A 222 11.13 -9.95 -11.66
CA LEU A 222 10.86 -10.16 -10.24
C LEU A 222 9.45 -10.70 -10.00
N TYR A 223 8.43 -10.08 -10.60
CA TYR A 223 7.03 -10.53 -10.50
C TYR A 223 6.82 -11.92 -11.10
N SER A 224 7.45 -12.23 -12.24
CA SER A 224 7.34 -13.55 -12.88
C SER A 224 7.88 -14.69 -12.03
N LYS A 225 8.84 -14.39 -11.14
CA LYS A 225 9.41 -15.33 -10.18
C LYS A 225 8.81 -15.20 -8.78
N GLN A 226 7.74 -14.40 -8.63
CA GLN A 226 7.07 -14.15 -7.36
C GLN A 226 8.05 -13.67 -6.26
N VAL A 227 9.05 -12.86 -6.64
CA VAL A 227 9.95 -12.21 -5.67
C VAL A 227 9.17 -11.12 -4.94
N GLY A 228 9.17 -11.19 -3.60
CA GLY A 228 8.37 -10.31 -2.74
C GLY A 228 6.87 -10.61 -2.73
N GLY A 229 6.41 -11.61 -3.48
CA GLY A 229 5.03 -12.08 -3.40
C GLY A 229 4.85 -13.00 -2.20
N VAL A 230 3.79 -12.77 -1.41
CA VAL A 230 3.41 -13.71 -0.35
C VAL A 230 2.93 -15.00 -1.00
N ARG A 231 3.66 -16.08 -0.73
CA ARG A 231 3.41 -17.38 -1.36
C ARG A 231 2.30 -18.06 -0.62
N VAL A 232 1.12 -18.03 -1.21
CA VAL A 232 0.13 -19.03 -0.88
C VAL A 232 -0.20 -19.83 -2.11
N THR A 233 0.21 -21.10 -2.08
CA THR A 233 -0.29 -22.08 -3.03
C THR A 233 -1.73 -22.36 -2.66
N VAL A 234 -2.65 -21.83 -3.45
CA VAL A 234 -4.07 -22.15 -3.33
C VAL A 234 -4.40 -23.11 -4.47
N ASP A 235 -4.94 -24.27 -4.11
CA ASP A 235 -5.47 -25.24 -5.07
C ASP A 235 -6.91 -24.81 -5.40
N ASP A 236 -7.12 -24.32 -6.63
CA ASP A 236 -8.41 -23.80 -7.08
C ASP A 236 -9.48 -24.91 -7.11
N ASP A 237 -9.11 -26.15 -7.46
CA ASP A 237 -10.03 -27.31 -7.46
C ASP A 237 -10.47 -27.65 -6.02
N PHE A 238 -9.55 -27.51 -5.05
CA PHE A 238 -9.89 -27.61 -3.63
C PHE A 238 -10.82 -26.49 -3.17
N LEU A 239 -10.56 -25.23 -3.56
CA LEU A 239 -11.43 -24.11 -3.18
C LEU A 239 -12.86 -24.31 -3.68
N GLU A 240 -13.00 -24.71 -4.94
CA GLU A 240 -14.30 -24.95 -5.58
C GLU A 240 -15.04 -26.11 -4.91
N SER A 241 -14.35 -27.24 -4.69
CA SER A 241 -14.94 -28.40 -3.99
C SER A 241 -15.28 -28.15 -2.52
N ALA A 242 -14.59 -27.19 -1.87
CA ALA A 242 -14.83 -26.80 -0.49
C ALA A 242 -15.86 -25.66 -0.33
N ASP A 243 -16.40 -25.13 -1.44
CA ASP A 243 -17.30 -23.97 -1.49
C ASP A 243 -16.69 -22.77 -0.73
N ILE A 244 -15.42 -22.47 -1.04
CA ILE A 244 -14.66 -21.33 -0.49
C ILE A 244 -14.54 -20.27 -1.58
N GLY A 245 -15.29 -19.17 -1.44
CA GLY A 245 -15.31 -18.07 -2.40
C GLY A 245 -14.10 -17.14 -2.29
N ALA A 246 -13.97 -16.21 -3.24
CA ALA A 246 -12.88 -15.23 -3.30
C ALA A 246 -12.80 -14.27 -2.10
N PHE A 247 -13.86 -14.20 -1.29
CA PHE A 247 -13.94 -13.37 -0.08
C PHE A 247 -13.85 -14.17 1.23
N ASP A 248 -13.77 -15.50 1.15
CA ASP A 248 -13.68 -16.41 2.29
C ASP A 248 -12.23 -16.60 2.75
N THR A 249 -11.43 -15.54 2.68
CA THR A 249 -9.99 -15.60 2.96
C THR A 249 -9.72 -16.12 4.37
N SER A 250 -10.49 -15.77 5.41
CA SER A 250 -10.26 -16.41 6.71
C SER A 250 -10.56 -17.89 6.74
N ARG A 251 -11.59 -18.36 6.04
CA ARG A 251 -11.92 -19.79 5.97
C ARG A 251 -10.80 -20.55 5.28
N TRP A 252 -10.25 -19.97 4.23
CA TRP A 252 -9.05 -20.45 3.55
C TRP A 252 -7.82 -20.46 4.48
N VAL A 253 -7.47 -19.35 5.14
CA VAL A 253 -6.31 -19.28 6.06
C VAL A 253 -6.47 -20.29 7.20
N LYS A 254 -7.64 -20.35 7.83
CA LYS A 254 -7.91 -21.23 8.98
C LYS A 254 -7.92 -22.71 8.61
N ARG A 255 -8.35 -23.07 7.40
CA ARG A 255 -8.41 -24.48 6.96
C ARG A 255 -7.11 -24.97 6.35
N LEU A 256 -6.49 -24.16 5.51
CA LEU A 256 -5.28 -24.55 4.79
C LEU A 256 -4.01 -24.24 5.59
N HIS A 257 -4.10 -23.39 6.62
CA HIS A 257 -2.96 -22.89 7.38
C HIS A 257 -1.76 -22.56 6.46
N PRO A 258 -1.99 -21.86 5.34
CA PRO A 258 -1.03 -21.84 4.25
C PRO A 258 0.32 -21.24 4.65
N LEU A 259 0.31 -20.45 5.73
CA LEU A 259 1.42 -19.63 6.20
C LEU A 259 1.76 -19.91 7.67
N ARG A 260 1.49 -21.12 8.18
CA ARG A 260 1.70 -21.47 9.60
C ARG A 260 3.13 -21.21 10.10
N ASP A 261 4.12 -21.45 9.23
CA ASP A 261 5.54 -21.22 9.49
C ASP A 261 6.12 -20.09 8.64
N TRP A 262 5.25 -19.19 8.17
CA TRP A 262 5.66 -18.03 7.39
C TRP A 262 6.19 -16.94 8.29
N SER A 263 7.28 -16.31 7.84
CA SER A 263 7.91 -15.15 8.46
C SER A 263 8.44 -14.25 7.34
N LEU A 264 8.57 -12.96 7.63
CA LEU A 264 9.15 -11.98 6.72
C LEU A 264 10.62 -12.31 6.40
N LEU A 265 11.39 -12.74 7.41
CA LEU A 265 12.79 -13.15 7.23
C LEU A 265 12.92 -14.39 6.35
N ARG A 266 12.10 -15.43 6.59
CA ARG A 266 12.09 -16.63 5.74
C ARG A 266 11.69 -16.30 4.30
N GLN A 267 10.67 -15.46 4.11
CA GLN A 267 10.27 -14.98 2.79
C GLN A 267 11.44 -14.29 2.08
N LEU A 268 12.18 -13.44 2.79
CA LEU A 268 13.34 -12.73 2.25
C LEU A 268 14.48 -13.66 1.83
N ASP A 269 14.78 -14.70 2.63
CA ASP A 269 15.79 -15.71 2.28
C ASP A 269 15.42 -16.45 0.99
N GLU A 270 14.13 -16.80 0.84
CA GLU A 270 13.63 -17.46 -0.36
C GLU A 270 13.58 -16.52 -1.59
N ASP A 271 13.40 -15.21 -1.38
CA ASP A 271 13.48 -14.18 -2.42
C ASP A 271 14.92 -13.98 -2.90
N GLU A 272 15.87 -13.94 -1.97
CA GLU A 272 17.32 -13.83 -2.23
C GLU A 272 17.79 -14.98 -3.13
N ALA A 273 17.46 -16.23 -2.77
CA ALA A 273 17.80 -17.41 -3.57
C ALA A 273 17.25 -17.37 -5.00
N ARG A 274 16.02 -16.86 -5.21
CA ARG A 274 15.41 -16.75 -6.56
C ARG A 274 16.09 -15.70 -7.41
N VAL A 275 16.44 -14.57 -6.81
CA VAL A 275 17.15 -13.51 -7.52
C VAL A 275 18.56 -13.96 -7.88
N GLU A 276 19.24 -14.72 -7.01
CA GLU A 276 20.52 -15.36 -7.33
C GLU A 276 20.37 -16.32 -8.52
N GLU A 277 19.37 -17.20 -8.50
CA GLU A 277 19.09 -18.10 -9.63
C GLU A 277 18.84 -17.33 -10.94
N MET A 278 18.08 -16.21 -10.88
CA MET A 278 17.86 -15.35 -12.04
C MET A 278 19.14 -14.69 -12.55
N ARG A 279 20.04 -14.27 -11.66
CA ARG A 279 21.34 -13.70 -12.02
C ARG A 279 22.25 -14.74 -12.66
N GLU A 280 22.32 -15.95 -12.11
CA GLU A 280 23.09 -17.06 -12.67
C GLU A 280 22.61 -17.41 -14.09
N LYS A 281 21.29 -17.44 -14.29
CA LYS A 281 20.66 -17.69 -15.59
C LYS A 281 20.62 -16.46 -16.51
N ARG A 282 21.19 -15.32 -16.09
CA ARG A 282 21.27 -14.06 -16.84
C ARG A 282 19.90 -13.47 -17.24
N PHE A 283 18.86 -13.73 -16.45
CA PHE A 283 17.55 -13.09 -16.64
C PHE A 283 17.55 -11.65 -16.14
N ILE A 284 18.34 -11.35 -15.11
CA ILE A 284 18.55 -10.00 -14.57
C ILE A 284 20.04 -9.80 -14.28
N ASP A 285 20.52 -8.57 -14.45
CA ASP A 285 21.89 -8.17 -14.14
C ASP A 285 21.88 -6.93 -13.25
N VAL A 286 21.36 -7.12 -12.03
CA VAL A 286 21.22 -6.06 -11.03
C VAL A 286 21.62 -6.62 -9.67
N ASP A 287 22.44 -5.86 -8.94
CA ASP A 287 22.78 -6.19 -7.56
C ASP A 287 21.73 -5.65 -6.58
N PHE A 288 21.11 -6.58 -5.84
CA PHE A 288 20.14 -6.30 -4.78
C PHE A 288 20.69 -6.54 -3.36
N SER A 289 22.00 -6.78 -3.20
CA SER A 289 22.64 -7.02 -1.89
C SER A 289 22.32 -5.93 -0.85
N TRP A 290 22.19 -4.68 -1.28
CA TRP A 290 21.80 -3.56 -0.43
C TRP A 290 20.35 -3.69 0.07
N ARG A 291 19.43 -4.16 -0.80
CA ARG A 291 18.01 -4.32 -0.49
C ARG A 291 17.79 -5.45 0.49
N TYR A 292 18.51 -6.57 0.34
CA TYR A 292 18.44 -7.66 1.32
C TYR A 292 18.91 -7.22 2.70
N ARG A 293 20.00 -6.46 2.80
CA ARG A 293 20.46 -5.92 4.09
C ARG A 293 19.45 -4.98 4.74
N GLU A 294 18.88 -4.08 3.95
CA GLU A 294 17.84 -3.14 4.39
C GLU A 294 16.60 -3.90 4.91
N LEU A 295 16.04 -4.78 4.08
CA LEU A 295 14.85 -5.57 4.43
C LEU A 295 15.11 -6.50 5.61
N ARG A 296 16.28 -7.14 5.70
CA ARG A 296 16.61 -8.05 6.82
C ARG A 296 16.64 -7.30 8.15
N SER A 297 17.18 -6.08 8.17
CA SER A 297 17.14 -5.22 9.35
C SER A 297 15.70 -4.84 9.71
N TYR A 298 14.91 -4.42 8.72
CA TYR A 298 13.55 -3.95 8.94
C TYR A 298 12.60 -5.09 9.37
N TYR A 299 12.67 -6.24 8.70
CA TYR A 299 11.87 -7.42 8.99
C TYR A 299 12.18 -8.05 10.33
N LYS A 300 13.45 -8.05 10.74
CA LYS A 300 13.81 -8.47 12.09
C LYS A 300 13.12 -7.59 13.15
N ALA A 301 13.19 -6.27 13.00
CA ALA A 301 12.53 -5.35 13.93
C ALA A 301 11.00 -5.51 13.93
N MET A 302 10.39 -5.76 12.77
CA MET A 302 8.96 -6.02 12.63
C MET A 302 8.54 -7.33 13.32
N GLU A 303 9.26 -8.42 13.09
CA GLU A 303 8.95 -9.71 13.74
C GLU A 303 9.13 -9.62 15.26
N GLU A 304 10.14 -8.89 15.74
CA GLU A 304 10.36 -8.66 17.17
C GLU A 304 9.22 -7.84 17.81
N SER A 305 8.70 -6.81 17.12
CA SER A 305 7.60 -5.98 17.63
C SER A 305 6.28 -6.76 17.72
N LEU A 306 6.04 -7.71 16.81
CA LEU A 306 4.88 -8.59 16.82
C LEU A 306 4.87 -9.58 17.99
N VAL A 307 6.05 -10.05 18.41
CA VAL A 307 6.21 -11.00 19.54
C VAL A 307 6.18 -10.29 20.89
N SER A 308 6.55 -9.00 20.95
CA SER A 308 6.57 -8.21 22.18
C SER A 308 6.13 -6.77 21.93
N PRO A 309 4.81 -6.49 21.94
CA PRO A 309 4.24 -5.17 21.65
C PRO A 309 4.78 -4.04 22.52
N HIS A 310 5.37 -4.36 23.68
CA HIS A 310 5.95 -3.40 24.64
C HIS A 310 7.43 -3.03 24.41
N ALA A 311 8.14 -3.64 23.46
CA ALA A 311 9.58 -3.39 23.25
C ALA A 311 9.90 -2.25 22.26
N ALA A 312 8.92 -1.79 21.48
CA ALA A 312 9.15 -0.94 20.30
C ALA A 312 9.38 0.55 20.59
N HIS A 313 9.32 1.02 21.84
CA HIS A 313 9.47 2.45 22.14
C HIS A 313 10.92 2.98 22.16
N VAL A 314 11.93 2.17 21.84
CA VAL A 314 13.36 2.56 21.97
C VAL A 314 14.10 2.69 20.62
N ALA A 315 13.54 2.22 19.50
CA ALA A 315 14.32 2.13 18.26
C ALA A 315 14.09 3.24 17.21
N THR A 316 13.09 4.11 17.36
CA THR A 316 12.72 5.12 16.33
C THR A 316 13.29 6.52 16.56
N GLN A 317 14.32 6.68 17.38
CA GLN A 317 15.03 7.97 17.59
C GLN A 317 16.54 7.92 17.31
N ALA A 318 17.01 7.02 16.45
CA ALA A 318 18.39 7.00 15.96
C ALA A 318 18.45 7.22 14.45
#